data_AF-A0A0F7DCB0-F1
#
_entry.id   AF-A0A0F7DCB0-F1
#
_cell.length_a   1.000
_cell.length_b   1.000
_cell.length_c   1.000
_cell.angle_alpha   90.00
_cell.angle_beta   90.00
_cell.angle_gamma   90.00
#
_symmetry.space_group_name_H-M   'P 1'
#
loop_
_entity.id
_entity.type
_entity.pdbx_description
1 polymer ?
#
loop_
_entity_poly.entity_id
_entity_poly.type
_entity_poly.pdbx_seq_one_letter_code
_entity_poly.pdbx_strand_id
1 'polypeptide(L)'
;MDVEDVVSKYIQDVKEVFASKKAVNVYVYDASLDTIRELVGKGYTLGSVQGSGSGIRAFASKTENVGEFEVSCTVYSETITPEKYFELRKALKE
;
A
#
# COMPACT_ATOMS: atom_id res chain seq x y z
N MET A 1 13.79 20.92 1.31
CA MET A 1 13.16 20.08 0.29
C MET A 1 12.42 19.01 1.05
N ASP A 2 11.11 19.14 1.09
CA ASP A 2 10.23 18.16 1.72
C ASP A 2 9.95 16.99 0.75
N VAL A 3 9.23 15.97 1.20
CA VAL A 3 8.89 14.81 0.37
C VAL A 3 7.98 15.22 -0.79
N GLU A 4 7.11 16.21 -0.56
CA GLU A 4 6.13 16.69 -1.55
C GLU A 4 6.83 17.38 -2.73
N ASP A 5 7.89 18.15 -2.47
CA ASP A 5 8.76 18.80 -3.46
C ASP A 5 9.39 17.75 -4.39
N VAL A 6 9.94 16.67 -3.81
CA VAL A 6 10.62 15.62 -4.57
C VAL A 6 9.65 14.84 -5.45
N VAL A 7 8.48 14.46 -4.88
CA VAL A 7 7.43 13.77 -5.63
C VAL A 7 6.91 14.65 -6.76
N SER A 8 6.68 15.94 -6.48
CA SER A 8 6.25 16.91 -7.50
C SER A 8 7.25 17.00 -8.64
N LYS A 9 8.56 17.05 -8.33
CA LYS A 9 9.61 17.05 -9.34
C LYS A 9 9.57 15.79 -10.21
N TYR A 10 9.46 14.60 -9.62
CA TYR A 10 9.37 13.35 -10.38
C TYR A 10 8.14 13.30 -11.29
N ILE A 11 6.99 13.79 -10.82
CA ILE A 11 5.78 13.88 -11.65
C ILE A 11 6.03 14.81 -12.85
N GLN A 12 6.67 15.96 -12.65
CA GLN A 12 7.01 16.86 -13.75
C GLN A 12 7.97 16.22 -14.76
N ASP A 13 8.94 15.44 -14.29
CA ASP A 13 9.92 14.77 -15.15
C ASP A 13 9.25 13.71 -16.06
N VAL A 14 8.16 13.07 -15.62
CA VAL A 14 7.53 11.94 -16.34
C VAL A 14 6.20 12.24 -17.01
N LYS A 15 5.56 13.40 -16.73
CA LYS A 15 4.21 13.69 -17.25
C LYS A 15 4.12 13.69 -18.79
N GLU A 16 5.17 14.13 -19.49
CA GLU A 16 5.19 14.17 -20.97
C GLU A 16 5.66 12.86 -21.60
N VAL A 17 6.09 11.88 -20.79
CA VAL A 17 6.55 10.59 -21.31
C VAL A 17 5.35 9.80 -21.83
N PHE A 18 5.40 9.32 -23.07
CA PHE A 18 4.36 8.45 -23.60
C PHE A 18 4.43 7.07 -22.92
N ALA A 19 3.33 6.66 -22.28
CA ALA A 19 3.18 5.35 -21.67
C ALA A 19 1.70 4.92 -21.72
N SER A 20 1.45 3.61 -21.84
CA SER A 20 0.09 3.06 -21.74
C SER A 20 -0.50 3.13 -20.33
N LYS A 21 0.36 3.31 -19.31
CA LYS A 21 -0.03 3.53 -17.92
C LYS A 21 1.09 4.29 -17.18
N LYS A 22 0.71 5.28 -16.37
CA LYS A 22 1.62 5.94 -15.41
C LYS A 22 1.15 5.64 -14.00
N ALA A 23 2.09 5.44 -13.07
CA ALA A 23 1.75 5.11 -11.70
C ALA A 23 2.68 5.78 -10.69
N VAL A 24 2.12 6.21 -9.57
CA VAL A 24 2.83 6.68 -8.38
C VAL A 24 2.48 5.73 -7.25
N ASN A 25 3.49 5.09 -6.65
CA ASN A 25 3.27 4.10 -5.59
C ASN A 25 3.98 4.54 -4.32
N VAL A 26 3.22 4.67 -3.24
CA VAL A 26 3.75 4.91 -1.90
C VAL A 26 3.75 3.58 -1.15
N TYR A 27 4.94 3.19 -0.66
CA TYR A 27 5.11 1.99 0.13
C TYR A 27 5.57 2.34 1.54
N VAL A 28 4.88 1.78 2.53
CA VAL A 28 5.27 1.83 3.94
C VAL A 28 5.45 0.40 4.41
N TYR A 29 6.53 0.12 5.14
CA TYR A 29 6.86 -1.23 5.60
C TYR A 29 6.88 -1.32 7.11
N ASP A 30 6.77 -2.56 7.59
CA ASP A 30 6.95 -2.94 8.99
C ASP A 30 6.00 -2.20 9.95
N ALA A 31 4.78 -1.92 9.50
CA ALA A 31 3.72 -1.35 10.32
C ALA A 31 3.11 -2.38 11.29
N SER A 32 2.45 -1.90 12.34
CA SER A 32 1.68 -2.76 13.25
C SER A 32 0.40 -3.29 12.58
N LEU A 33 -0.15 -4.41 13.07
CA LEU A 33 -1.46 -4.89 12.61
C LEU A 33 -2.62 -3.96 12.98
N ASP A 34 -2.50 -3.19 14.06
CA ASP A 34 -3.49 -2.18 14.42
C ASP A 34 -3.53 -1.06 13.39
N THR A 35 -2.37 -0.62 12.89
CA THR A 35 -2.27 0.32 11.76
C THR A 35 -2.96 -0.24 10.51
N ILE A 36 -2.77 -1.53 10.20
CA ILE A 36 -3.46 -2.17 9.08
C ILE A 36 -4.98 -2.15 9.28
N ARG A 37 -5.45 -2.53 10.48
CA ARG A 37 -6.88 -2.51 10.84
C ARG A 37 -7.49 -1.11 10.68
N GLU A 38 -6.82 -0.09 11.21
CA GLU A 38 -7.27 1.31 11.11
C GLU A 38 -7.40 1.78 9.66
N LEU A 39 -6.42 1.46 8.81
CA LEU A 39 -6.46 1.83 7.39
C LEU A 39 -7.58 1.10 6.65
N VAL A 40 -7.81 -0.18 6.94
CA VAL A 40 -8.95 -0.92 6.38
C VAL A 40 -10.27 -0.27 6.80
N GLY A 41 -10.39 0.16 8.06
CA GLY A 41 -11.54 0.94 8.54
C GLY A 41 -11.75 2.27 7.82
N LYS A 42 -10.70 2.84 7.21
CA LYS A 42 -10.75 4.04 6.34
C LYS A 42 -11.04 3.73 4.86
N GLY A 43 -11.39 2.48 4.54
CA GLY A 43 -11.72 2.04 3.18
C GLY A 43 -10.53 1.54 2.36
N TYR A 44 -9.39 1.24 2.98
CA TYR A 44 -8.30 0.54 2.30
C TYR A 44 -8.65 -0.95 2.14
N THR A 45 -8.19 -1.55 1.05
CA THR A 45 -8.34 -2.98 0.81
C THR A 45 -7.30 -3.76 1.60
N LEU A 46 -7.75 -4.74 2.38
CA LEU A 46 -6.88 -5.71 3.04
C LEU A 46 -6.37 -6.75 2.05
N GLY A 47 -5.08 -7.06 2.12
CA GLY A 47 -4.49 -8.22 1.45
C GLY A 47 -3.28 -8.77 2.18
N SER A 48 -2.59 -9.70 1.55
CA SER A 48 -1.35 -10.28 2.06
C SER A 48 -0.38 -10.62 0.95
N VAL A 49 0.91 -10.51 1.22
CA VAL A 49 1.98 -11.04 0.37
C VAL A 49 2.84 -12.02 1.16
N GLN A 50 3.28 -13.09 0.51
CA GLN A 50 4.19 -14.08 1.08
C GLN A 50 5.50 -14.07 0.29
N GLY A 51 6.60 -13.70 0.95
CA GLY A 51 7.93 -13.80 0.38
C GLY A 51 8.45 -15.24 0.43
N SER A 52 9.38 -15.61 -0.44
CA SER A 52 10.04 -16.92 -0.40
C SER A 52 10.89 -17.04 0.87
N GLY A 53 10.30 -17.59 1.94
CA GLY A 53 11.00 -17.98 3.17
C GLY A 53 10.84 -17.06 4.39
N SER A 54 10.08 -15.96 4.32
CA SER A 54 10.06 -14.91 5.36
C SER A 54 8.67 -14.60 5.95
N GLY A 55 7.73 -15.56 5.93
CA GLY A 55 6.39 -15.40 6.50
C GLY A 55 5.43 -14.57 5.63
N ILE A 56 4.31 -14.15 6.22
CA ILE A 56 3.27 -13.34 5.55
C ILE A 56 3.41 -11.88 5.99
N ARG A 57 3.20 -10.93 5.07
CA ARG A 57 2.92 -9.54 5.43
C ARG A 57 1.49 -9.22 5.04
N ALA A 58 0.65 -8.88 6.02
CA ALA A 58 -0.63 -8.24 5.74
C ALA A 58 -0.38 -6.83 5.18
N PHE A 59 -1.27 -6.34 4.33
CA PHE A 59 -1.21 -4.96 3.85
C PHE A 59 -2.60 -4.32 3.77
N ALA A 60 -2.62 -3.00 3.91
CA ALA A 60 -3.75 -2.16 3.56
C ALA A 60 -3.36 -1.31 2.34
N SER A 61 -4.14 -1.39 1.26
CA SER A 61 -3.85 -0.67 0.02
C SER A 61 -5.05 0.14 -0.46
N LYS A 62 -4.80 1.35 -0.97
CA LYS A 62 -5.80 2.17 -1.64
C LYS A 62 -5.19 2.76 -2.91
N THR A 63 -5.97 2.74 -3.97
CA THR A 63 -5.58 3.27 -5.27
C THR A 63 -6.62 4.27 -5.74
N GLU A 64 -6.16 5.41 -6.25
CA GLU A 64 -6.97 6.46 -6.86
C GLU A 64 -6.45 6.79 -8.26
N ASN A 65 -7.35 7.11 -9.18
CA ASN A 65 -6.98 7.53 -10.53
C ASN A 65 -7.03 9.06 -10.60
N VAL A 66 -5.91 9.68 -10.97
CA VAL A 66 -5.75 11.14 -11.07
C VAL A 66 -5.22 11.48 -12.46
N GLY A 67 -6.12 11.89 -13.35
CA GLY A 67 -5.77 12.11 -14.76
C GLY A 67 -5.30 10.81 -15.41
N GLU A 68 -4.07 10.81 -15.93
CA GLU A 68 -3.42 9.65 -16.54
C GLU A 68 -2.61 8.78 -15.54
N PHE A 69 -2.58 9.17 -14.27
CA PHE A 69 -1.83 8.46 -13.23
C PHE A 69 -2.73 7.58 -12.38
N GLU A 70 -2.25 6.39 -12.07
CA GLU A 70 -2.73 5.55 -10.98
C GLU A 70 -1.88 5.84 -9.73
N VAL A 71 -2.47 6.39 -8.68
CA VAL A 71 -1.78 6.70 -7.43
C VAL A 71 -2.17 5.68 -6.38
N SER A 72 -1.21 4.89 -5.91
CA SER A 72 -1.43 3.87 -4.89
C SER A 72 -0.68 4.18 -3.61
N CYS A 73 -1.29 3.83 -2.49
CA CYS A 73 -0.65 3.80 -1.17
C CYS A 73 -0.85 2.42 -0.58
N THR A 74 0.25 1.71 -0.32
CA THR A 74 0.23 0.37 0.25
C THR A 74 1.10 0.33 1.50
N VAL A 75 0.47 0.00 2.63
CA VAL A 75 1.13 -0.14 3.93
C VAL A 75 1.22 -1.61 4.27
N TYR A 76 2.43 -2.13 4.38
CA TYR A 76 2.72 -3.49 4.79
C TYR A 76 3.01 -3.57 6.28
N SER A 77 2.48 -4.60 6.92
CA SER A 77 2.85 -4.95 8.27
C SER A 77 4.27 -5.54 8.35
N GLU A 78 4.76 -5.65 9.57
CA GLU A 78 5.84 -6.57 9.90
C GLU A 78 5.53 -8.01 9.44
N THR A 79 6.54 -8.86 9.37
CA THR A 79 6.33 -10.29 9.09
C THR A 79 5.50 -10.93 10.20
N ILE A 80 4.42 -11.59 9.81
CA ILE A 80 3.50 -12.32 10.69
C ILE A 80 3.32 -13.77 10.23
N THR A 81 2.73 -14.57 11.10
CA THR A 81 2.33 -15.94 10.76
C THR A 81 1.03 -15.96 9.97
N PRO A 82 0.73 -17.04 9.22
CA PRO A 82 -0.56 -17.21 8.57
C PRO A 82 -1.75 -17.14 9.52
N GLU A 83 -1.64 -17.69 10.73
CA GLU A 83 -2.69 -17.69 11.74
C GLU A 83 -3.06 -16.26 12.14
N LYS A 84 -2.07 -15.41 12.44
CA LYS A 84 -2.28 -13.99 12.75
C LYS A 84 -2.97 -13.25 11.62
N TYR A 85 -2.64 -13.57 10.36
CA TYR A 85 -3.32 -12.96 9.22
C TYR A 85 -4.79 -13.38 9.12
N PHE A 86 -5.09 -14.67 9.32
CA PHE A 86 -6.47 -15.14 9.30
C PHE A 86 -7.31 -14.58 10.45
N GLU A 87 -6.72 -14.44 11.65
CA GLU A 87 -7.35 -13.74 12.78
C GLU A 87 -7.71 -12.30 12.44
N LEU A 88 -6.76 -11.54 11.87
CA LEU A 88 -7.00 -10.17 11.40
C LEU A 88 -8.13 -10.12 10.38
N ARG A 89 -8.10 -11.00 9.37
CA ARG A 89 -9.12 -11.05 8.31
C ARG A 89 -10.50 -11.39 8.86
N LYS A 90 -10.58 -12.28 9.86
CA LYS A 90 -11.86 -12.63 10.50
C LYS A 90 -12.42 -11.43 11.28
N ALA A 91 -11.58 -10.77 12.08
CA ALA A 91 -11.97 -9.61 12.88
C ALA A 91 -12.42 -8.39 12.05
N LEU A 92 -12.05 -8.33 10.77
CA LEU A 92 -12.41 -7.25 9.85
C LEU A 92 -13.65 -7.55 8.97
N LYS A 93 -14.18 -8.77 9.02
CA LYS A 93 -15.38 -9.20 8.28
C LYS A 93 -16.67 -9.15 9.12
N GLU A 94 -16.52 -8.93 10.41
CA GLU A 94 -17.60 -8.67 11.37
C GLU A 94 -17.83 -7.16 11.46
#